data_AF-A0A1U7JK35-F1
#
_entry.id   AF-A0A1U7JK35-F1
#
_cell.length_a   1.000
_cell.length_b   1.000
_cell.length_c   1.000
_cell.angle_alpha   90.00
_cell.angle_beta   90.00
_cell.angle_gamma   90.00
#
_symmetry.space_group_name_H-M   'P 1'
#
loop_
_entity.id
_entity.type
_entity.pdbx_description
1 polymer ?
#
loop_
_entity_poly.entity_id
_entity_poly.type
_entity_poly.pdbx_seq_one_letter_code
_entity_poly.pdbx_strand_id
1 'polypeptide(L)'
;MYFNDVWGVWALFLMTLLALFIGYHLIMGIGGADMPVVVSMLNSYSGWAAAAIGFSLGNDLLIVVGALVGSSGAILSYIMCKAMNRHFVSVILGGFGGTSGPAQEIEGEMVPAEADYVAETLNDADSVIIVPGYGMAVAQAQQTVSELTKRWHAGSGSLEGKERLHLQAWSGHRLLRYRKPTVLQGELPDVLWRRQGIHGQALQLVD
;
A
#
# COMPACT_ATOMS: atom_id res chain seq x y z
N MET A 1 39.17 21.39 -15.63
CA MET A 1 40.24 21.94 -14.77
C MET A 1 39.60 22.67 -13.58
N TYR A 2 38.92 21.94 -12.68
CA TYR A 2 38.32 22.45 -11.42
C TYR A 2 38.44 21.43 -10.26
N PHE A 3 38.99 20.23 -10.51
CA PHE A 3 39.13 19.16 -9.52
C PHE A 3 40.44 19.21 -8.71
N ASN A 4 41.30 20.21 -8.94
CA ASN A 4 42.58 20.39 -8.24
C ASN A 4 42.59 21.56 -7.25
N ASP A 5 41.52 22.36 -7.18
CA ASP A 5 41.35 23.30 -6.08
C ASP A 5 40.90 22.51 -4.87
N VAL A 6 41.77 22.40 -3.87
CA VAL A 6 41.51 21.74 -2.58
C VAL A 6 40.14 22.17 -2.03
N TRP A 7 39.78 23.45 -2.20
CA TRP A 7 38.50 24.05 -1.84
C TRP A 7 37.27 23.44 -2.55
N GLY A 8 37.37 23.09 -3.83
CA GLY A 8 36.27 22.48 -4.59
C GLY A 8 35.97 21.06 -4.12
N VAL A 9 37.01 20.29 -3.82
CA VAL A 9 36.87 18.92 -3.28
C VAL A 9 36.24 18.98 -1.88
N TRP A 10 36.68 19.89 -1.02
CA TRP A 10 36.06 20.10 0.30
C TRP A 10 34.59 20.51 0.22
N ALA A 11 34.22 21.38 -0.73
CA ALA A 11 32.83 21.77 -0.94
C ALA A 11 31.94 20.59 -1.34
N LEU A 12 32.43 19.69 -2.21
CA LEU A 12 31.72 18.46 -2.61
C LEU A 12 31.52 17.50 -1.43
N PHE A 13 32.55 17.31 -0.60
CA PHE A 13 32.45 16.50 0.61
C PHE A 13 31.43 17.07 1.60
N LEU A 14 31.50 18.37 1.86
CA LEU A 14 30.60 19.05 2.80
C LEU A 14 29.14 18.98 2.31
N MET A 15 28.90 19.20 1.01
CA MET A 15 27.57 19.05 0.42
C MET A 15 27.05 17.61 0.49
N THR A 16 27.91 16.62 0.27
CA THR A 16 27.52 15.21 0.34
C THR A 16 27.14 14.80 1.77
N LEU A 17 27.92 15.23 2.77
CA LEU A 17 27.61 14.99 4.18
C LEU A 17 26.29 15.66 4.60
N LEU A 18 26.09 16.91 4.18
CA LEU A 18 24.87 17.67 4.49
C LEU A 18 23.63 17.05 3.81
N ALA A 19 23.75 16.59 2.57
CA ALA A 19 22.68 15.88 1.87
C ALA A 19 22.32 14.54 2.55
N LEU A 20 23.33 13.77 2.99
CA LEU A 20 23.10 12.52 3.74
C LEU A 20 22.42 12.78 5.08
N PHE A 21 22.87 13.81 5.82
CA PHE A 21 22.28 14.17 7.10
C PHE A 21 20.82 14.61 6.95
N ILE A 22 20.53 15.49 6.00
CA ILE A 22 19.15 15.94 5.73
C ILE A 22 18.28 14.76 5.27
N GLY A 23 18.78 13.92 4.38
CA GLY A 23 18.04 12.75 3.88
C GLY A 23 17.69 11.77 5.00
N TYR A 24 18.66 11.45 5.87
CA TYR A 24 18.45 10.60 7.03
C TYR A 24 17.41 11.20 8.00
N HIS A 25 17.56 12.49 8.33
CA HIS A 25 16.66 13.17 9.25
C HIS A 25 15.22 13.24 8.73
N LEU A 26 15.05 13.51 7.43
CA LEU A 26 13.73 13.58 6.79
C LEU A 26 13.02 12.23 6.78
N ILE A 27 13.74 11.13 6.56
CA ILE A 27 13.16 9.77 6.54
C ILE A 27 12.83 9.28 7.96
N MET A 28 13.65 9.60 8.97
CA MET A 28 13.41 9.20 10.36
C MET A 28 12.07 9.73 10.89
N GLY A 29 11.66 10.92 10.46
CA GLY A 29 10.39 11.53 10.90
C GLY A 29 9.14 10.85 10.33
N ILE A 30 9.26 9.94 9.36
CA ILE A 30 8.11 9.38 8.64
C ILE A 30 7.63 8.09 9.30
N GLY A 31 6.33 7.99 9.54
CA GLY A 31 5.71 6.80 10.13
C GLY A 31 5.79 5.56 9.22
N GLY A 32 5.91 4.38 9.84
CA GLY A 32 6.00 3.09 9.13
C GLY A 32 4.86 2.83 8.14
N ALA A 33 3.66 3.33 8.45
CA ALA A 33 2.47 3.20 7.59
C ALA A 33 2.58 3.96 6.25
N ASP A 34 3.38 5.03 6.19
CA ASP A 34 3.54 5.85 4.99
C ASP A 34 4.80 5.47 4.18
N MET A 35 5.60 4.51 4.65
CA MET A 35 6.85 4.08 3.99
C MET A 35 6.70 3.75 2.49
N PRO A 36 5.61 3.10 2.01
CA PRO A 36 5.44 2.84 0.58
C PRO A 36 5.42 4.13 -0.27
N VAL A 37 4.85 5.22 0.27
CA VAL A 37 4.79 6.53 -0.41
C VAL A 37 6.19 7.13 -0.52
N VAL A 38 6.98 7.04 0.56
CA VAL A 38 8.36 7.56 0.61
C VAL A 38 9.23 6.87 -0.43
N VAL A 39 9.12 5.55 -0.57
CA VAL A 39 9.88 4.79 -1.57
C VAL A 39 9.55 5.26 -3.00
N SER A 40 8.26 5.48 -3.30
CA SER A 40 7.83 6.02 -4.60
C SER A 40 8.35 7.45 -4.85
N MET A 41 8.40 8.27 -3.80
CA MET A 41 8.94 9.62 -3.85
C MET A 41 10.45 9.64 -4.13
N LEU A 42 11.22 8.82 -3.42
CA LEU A 42 12.66 8.67 -3.64
C LEU A 42 12.96 8.15 -5.05
N ASN A 43 12.10 7.28 -5.59
CA ASN A 43 12.18 6.86 -6.99
C ASN A 43 12.03 8.04 -7.95
N SER A 44 11.08 8.96 -7.71
CA SER A 44 10.97 10.21 -8.49
C SER A 44 12.24 11.06 -8.40
N TYR A 45 12.80 11.25 -7.20
CA TYR A 45 14.01 12.05 -7.00
C TYR A 45 15.24 11.48 -7.71
N SER A 46 15.36 10.15 -7.78
CA SER A 46 16.43 9.51 -8.56
C SER A 46 16.34 9.86 -10.06
N GLY A 47 15.13 9.98 -10.61
CA GLY A 47 14.89 10.41 -11.99
C GLY A 47 15.30 11.86 -12.24
N TRP A 48 14.92 12.78 -11.35
CA TRP A 48 15.34 14.19 -11.43
C TRP A 48 16.86 14.37 -11.29
N ALA A 49 17.49 13.61 -10.39
CA ALA A 49 18.95 13.59 -10.25
C ALA A 49 19.64 13.06 -11.53
N ALA A 50 19.11 11.98 -12.13
CA ALA A 50 19.62 11.46 -13.40
C ALA A 50 19.48 12.46 -14.54
N ALA A 51 18.37 13.21 -14.61
CA ALA A 51 18.19 14.27 -15.59
C ALA A 51 19.19 15.42 -15.41
N ALA A 52 19.45 15.83 -14.16
CA ALA A 52 20.46 16.86 -13.85
C ALA A 52 21.88 16.42 -14.25
N ILE A 53 22.24 15.16 -14.00
CA ILE A 53 23.49 14.56 -14.47
C ILE A 53 23.52 14.52 -16.00
N GLY A 54 22.40 14.18 -16.64
CA GLY A 54 22.24 14.20 -18.10
C GLY A 54 22.51 15.56 -18.72
N PHE A 55 21.99 16.65 -18.13
CA PHE A 55 22.30 18.02 -18.54
C PHE A 55 23.79 18.35 -18.37
N SER A 56 24.40 17.93 -17.25
CA SER A 56 25.83 18.16 -17.01
C SER A 56 26.74 17.39 -17.98
N LEU A 57 26.29 16.24 -18.49
CA LEU A 57 27.03 15.40 -19.43
C LEU A 57 26.68 15.68 -20.89
N GLY A 58 25.68 16.52 -21.17
CA GLY A 58 25.15 16.73 -22.53
C GLY A 58 24.55 15.47 -23.15
N ASN A 59 23.97 14.58 -22.33
CA ASN A 59 23.43 13.30 -22.77
C ASN A 59 21.90 13.32 -22.78
N ASP A 60 21.33 13.44 -23.97
CA ASP A 60 19.88 13.48 -24.21
C ASP A 60 19.15 12.24 -23.68
N LEU A 61 19.77 11.06 -23.71
CA LEU A 61 19.16 9.83 -23.19
C LEU A 61 18.96 9.91 -21.68
N LEU A 62 19.96 10.39 -20.93
CA LEU A 62 19.84 10.56 -19.48
C LEU A 62 18.83 11.67 -19.11
N ILE A 63 18.76 12.73 -19.92
CA ILE A 63 17.78 13.81 -19.74
C ILE A 63 16.36 13.27 -19.92
N VAL A 64 16.09 12.59 -21.05
CA VAL A 64 14.75 12.08 -21.39
C VAL A 64 14.32 10.97 -20.45
N VAL A 65 15.19 9.98 -20.18
CA VAL A 65 14.87 8.88 -19.26
C VAL A 65 14.72 9.38 -17.82
N GLY A 66 15.59 10.28 -17.37
CA GLY A 66 15.50 10.88 -16.04
C GLY A 66 14.20 11.66 -15.84
N ALA A 67 13.81 12.49 -16.81
CA ALA A 67 12.55 13.23 -16.77
C ALA A 67 11.31 12.31 -16.81
N LEU A 68 11.37 11.22 -17.59
CA LEU A 68 10.30 10.22 -17.66
C LEU A 68 10.12 9.47 -16.33
N VAL A 69 11.22 9.00 -15.72
CA VAL A 69 11.17 8.33 -14.41
C VAL A 69 10.74 9.30 -13.31
N GLY A 70 11.27 10.52 -13.33
CA GLY A 70 10.95 11.58 -12.36
C GLY A 70 9.46 11.95 -12.37
N SER A 71 8.91 12.24 -13.55
CA SER A 71 7.49 12.59 -13.70
C SER A 71 6.56 11.43 -13.35
N SER A 72 6.87 10.20 -13.78
CA SER A 72 6.11 9.00 -13.44
C SER A 72 6.05 8.74 -11.94
N GLY A 73 7.20 8.84 -11.25
CA GLY A 73 7.27 8.70 -9.80
C GLY A 73 6.48 9.76 -9.03
N ALA A 74 6.45 11.00 -9.51
CA ALA A 74 5.68 12.08 -8.90
C ALA A 74 4.17 11.82 -9.00
N ILE A 75 3.70 11.39 -10.17
CA ILE A 75 2.29 11.04 -10.41
C ILE A 75 1.89 9.83 -9.55
N LEU A 76 2.74 8.81 -9.49
CA LEU A 76 2.48 7.61 -8.68
C LEU A 76 2.31 7.97 -7.21
N SER A 77 3.25 8.74 -6.67
CA SER A 77 3.24 9.17 -5.28
C SER A 77 2.00 10.03 -4.96
N TYR A 78 1.58 10.91 -5.87
CA TYR A 78 0.34 11.66 -5.71
C TYR A 78 -0.90 10.77 -5.62
N ILE A 79 -1.00 9.76 -6.50
CA ILE A 79 -2.11 8.81 -6.49
C ILE A 79 -2.09 7.96 -5.21
N MET A 80 -0.91 7.62 -4.68
CA MET A 80 -0.78 6.91 -3.39
C MET A 80 -1.24 7.76 -2.21
N CYS A 81 -0.80 9.03 -2.11
CA CYS A 81 -1.25 9.96 -1.07
C CYS A 81 -2.78 10.11 -1.09
N LYS A 82 -3.35 10.32 -2.29
CA LYS A 82 -4.80 10.39 -2.50
C LYS A 82 -5.50 9.06 -2.16
N ALA A 83 -4.82 7.93 -2.29
CA ALA A 83 -5.36 6.64 -1.91
C ALA A 83 -5.55 6.49 -0.40
N MET A 84 -4.61 7.07 0.36
CA MET A 84 -4.53 7.03 1.81
C MET A 84 -5.28 8.18 2.50
N ASN A 85 -6.00 9.01 1.75
CA ASN A 85 -6.68 10.21 2.24
C ASN A 85 -5.76 11.16 3.04
N ARG A 86 -4.47 11.17 2.68
CA ARG A 86 -3.45 12.02 3.31
C ARG A 86 -2.85 12.96 2.29
N HIS A 87 -2.52 14.18 2.72
CA HIS A 87 -1.85 15.14 1.85
C HIS A 87 -0.38 14.78 1.69
N PHE A 88 0.15 15.05 0.50
CA PHE A 88 1.55 14.80 0.18
C PHE A 88 2.51 15.48 1.18
N VAL A 89 2.18 16.72 1.56
CA VAL A 89 2.95 17.52 2.52
C VAL A 89 2.97 16.89 3.92
N SER A 90 1.86 16.29 4.38
CA SER A 90 1.81 15.66 5.70
C SER A 90 2.64 14.38 5.81
N VAL A 91 2.90 13.71 4.68
CA VAL A 91 3.74 12.51 4.61
C VAL A 91 5.23 12.89 4.68
N ILE A 92 5.64 13.96 3.98
CA ILE A 92 7.04 14.44 4.02
C ILE A 92 7.40 15.08 5.35
N LEU A 93 6.46 15.80 5.97
CA LEU A 93 6.69 16.45 7.26
C LEU A 93 6.46 15.52 8.47
N GLY A 94 6.29 14.21 8.25
CA GLY A 94 6.28 13.24 9.34
C GLY A 94 5.14 13.42 10.36
N GLY A 95 3.99 13.95 9.92
CA GLY A 95 2.86 14.21 10.82
C GLY A 95 3.01 15.42 11.75
N PHE A 96 4.07 16.24 11.63
CA PHE A 96 4.14 17.55 12.28
C PHE A 96 3.02 18.45 11.73
N GLY A 97 1.93 18.61 12.49
CA GLY A 97 0.77 19.41 12.09
C GLY A 97 -0.36 18.66 11.37
N GLY A 98 -0.41 17.33 11.45
CA GLY A 98 -1.65 16.63 11.13
C GLY A 98 -2.76 17.09 12.07
N THR A 99 -3.81 17.70 11.55
CA THR A 99 -5.06 17.91 12.29
C THR A 99 -5.65 16.54 12.57
N SER A 100 -5.18 15.89 13.63
CA SER A 100 -5.95 14.89 14.32
C SER A 100 -7.19 15.61 14.81
N GLY A 101 -8.28 15.51 14.04
CA GLY A 101 -9.60 15.72 14.63
C GLY A 101 -9.66 14.90 15.92
N PRO A 102 -10.42 15.36 16.93
CA PRO A 102 -10.50 14.69 18.22
C PRO A 102 -10.68 13.20 17.97
N ALA A 103 -9.81 12.38 18.57
CA ALA A 103 -9.92 10.92 18.45
C ALA A 103 -11.36 10.57 18.78
N GLN A 104 -12.07 10.01 17.80
CA GLN A 104 -13.47 9.67 17.98
C GLN A 104 -13.53 8.74 19.18
N GLU A 105 -14.33 9.12 20.19
CA GLU A 105 -14.45 8.33 21.40
C GLU A 105 -14.91 6.94 21.00
N ILE A 106 -14.16 5.92 21.39
CA ILE A 106 -14.45 4.54 20.99
C ILE A 106 -15.69 4.12 21.78
N GLU A 107 -16.86 4.29 21.18
CA GLU A 107 -18.10 3.76 21.70
C GLU A 107 -18.16 2.26 21.34
N GLY A 108 -18.00 1.40 22.34
CA GLY A 108 -18.15 -0.05 22.20
C GLY A 108 -17.21 -0.85 23.11
N GLU A 109 -17.67 -2.01 23.57
CA GLU A 109 -16.85 -2.97 24.31
C GLU A 109 -16.28 -4.01 23.34
N MET A 110 -14.99 -4.34 23.48
CA MET A 110 -14.37 -5.39 22.69
C MET A 110 -14.88 -6.75 23.18
N VAL A 111 -15.67 -7.44 22.34
CA VAL A 111 -16.10 -8.81 22.62
C VAL A 111 -15.01 -9.78 22.14
N PRO A 112 -14.32 -10.50 23.04
CA PRO A 112 -13.39 -11.54 22.63
C PRO A 112 -14.16 -12.72 22.02
N ALA A 113 -13.65 -13.27 20.93
CA ALA A 113 -14.19 -14.47 20.28
C ALA A 113 -13.09 -15.52 20.15
N GLU A 114 -13.39 -16.75 20.55
CA GLU A 114 -12.49 -17.89 20.38
C GLU A 114 -12.69 -18.56 19.01
N ALA A 115 -11.69 -19.32 18.56
CA ALA A 115 -11.70 -19.93 17.24
C ALA A 115 -12.91 -20.87 17.00
N ASP A 116 -13.32 -21.62 18.03
CA ASP A 116 -14.44 -22.56 17.94
C ASP A 116 -15.77 -21.82 17.74
N TYR A 117 -15.99 -20.73 18.46
CA TYR A 117 -17.17 -19.87 18.29
C TYR A 117 -17.25 -19.24 16.90
N VAL A 118 -16.10 -18.80 16.36
CA VAL A 118 -16.03 -18.27 14.99
C VAL A 118 -16.31 -19.35 13.95
N ALA A 119 -15.86 -20.59 14.17
CA ALA A 119 -16.11 -21.70 13.26
C ALA A 119 -17.60 -22.11 13.22
N GLU A 120 -18.28 -22.13 14.36
CA GLU A 120 -19.73 -22.39 14.45
C GLU A 120 -20.53 -21.29 13.74
N THR A 121 -20.22 -20.02 14.05
CA THR A 121 -20.85 -18.86 13.40
C THR A 121 -20.64 -18.87 11.89
N LEU A 122 -19.46 -19.31 11.42
CA LEU A 122 -19.13 -19.41 10.00
C LEU A 122 -19.93 -20.51 9.29
N ASN A 123 -20.22 -21.63 9.97
CA ASN A 123 -21.02 -22.72 9.41
C ASN A 123 -22.50 -22.34 9.27
N ASP A 124 -23.03 -21.56 10.22
CA ASP A 124 -24.42 -21.13 10.20
C ASP A 124 -24.67 -19.98 9.20
N ALA A 125 -23.63 -19.21 8.86
CA ALA A 125 -23.74 -18.06 7.96
C ALA A 125 -24.25 -18.42 6.55
N ASP A 126 -25.15 -17.59 6.00
CA ASP A 126 -25.63 -17.71 4.62
C ASP A 126 -24.69 -17.08 3.59
N SER A 127 -23.97 -16.03 4.00
CA SER A 127 -23.01 -15.33 3.16
C SER A 127 -21.86 -14.82 4.02
N VAL A 128 -20.64 -15.00 3.52
CA VAL A 128 -19.42 -14.58 4.21
C VAL A 128 -18.59 -13.72 3.27
N ILE A 129 -18.13 -12.59 3.79
CA ILE A 129 -17.19 -11.69 3.13
C ILE A 129 -15.88 -11.72 3.92
N ILE A 130 -14.82 -12.23 3.30
CA ILE A 130 -13.47 -12.24 3.89
C ILE A 130 -12.74 -10.96 3.45
N VAL A 131 -12.42 -10.09 4.39
CA VAL A 131 -11.66 -8.85 4.14
C VAL A 131 -10.18 -9.08 4.48
N PRO A 132 -9.29 -9.32 3.49
CA PRO A 132 -7.87 -9.52 3.77
C PRO A 132 -7.21 -8.22 4.22
N GLY A 133 -6.36 -8.33 5.25
CA GLY A 133 -5.56 -7.23 5.79
C GLY A 133 -4.06 -7.49 5.72
N TYR A 134 -3.25 -6.49 6.09
CA TYR A 134 -1.80 -6.61 6.16
C TYR A 134 -1.35 -7.76 7.08
N GLY A 135 -2.07 -7.98 8.19
CA GLY A 135 -1.80 -9.09 9.12
C GLY A 135 -1.86 -10.47 8.47
N MET A 136 -2.75 -10.69 7.49
CA MET A 136 -2.82 -11.95 6.73
C MET A 136 -1.58 -12.17 5.87
N ALA A 137 -1.03 -11.10 5.29
CA ALA A 137 0.20 -11.16 4.51
C ALA A 137 1.42 -11.40 5.40
N VAL A 138 1.50 -10.74 6.57
CA VAL A 138 2.60 -10.95 7.52
C VAL A 138 2.59 -12.37 8.09
N ALA A 139 1.41 -12.90 8.43
CA ALA A 139 1.25 -14.26 8.94
C ALA A 139 1.36 -15.36 7.87
N GLN A 140 1.51 -15.00 6.58
CA GLN A 140 1.53 -15.95 5.46
C GLN A 140 0.29 -16.86 5.40
N ALA A 141 -0.85 -16.41 5.92
CA ALA A 141 -2.07 -17.23 6.09
C ALA A 141 -2.88 -17.40 4.79
N GLN A 142 -2.38 -16.92 3.65
CA GLN A 142 -3.19 -16.78 2.45
C GLN A 142 -3.56 -18.12 1.81
N GLN A 143 -2.65 -19.11 1.89
CA GLN A 143 -2.92 -20.47 1.42
C GLN A 143 -3.97 -21.15 2.30
N THR A 144 -3.86 -20.99 3.63
CA THR A 144 -4.83 -21.53 4.60
C THR A 144 -6.24 -20.96 4.38
N VAL A 145 -6.36 -19.65 4.12
CA VAL A 145 -7.65 -19.01 3.82
C VAL A 145 -8.21 -19.48 2.46
N SER A 146 -7.35 -19.69 1.47
CA SER A 146 -7.74 -20.27 0.18
C SER A 146 -8.29 -21.69 0.35
N GLU A 147 -7.59 -22.55 1.10
CA GLU A 147 -8.04 -23.91 1.39
C GLU A 147 -9.35 -23.94 2.19
N LEU A 148 -9.47 -23.10 3.22
CA LEU A 148 -10.71 -22.95 4.00
C LEU A 148 -11.89 -22.62 3.09
N THR A 149 -11.71 -21.67 2.17
CA THR A 149 -12.81 -21.26 1.29
C THR A 149 -13.16 -22.30 0.23
N LYS A 150 -12.18 -23.08 -0.24
CA LYS A 150 -12.43 -24.22 -1.13
C LYS A 150 -13.22 -25.31 -0.42
N ARG A 151 -12.85 -25.66 0.81
CA ARG A 151 -13.59 -26.64 1.63
C ARG A 151 -15.02 -26.19 1.89
N TRP A 152 -15.23 -24.90 2.12
CA TRP A 152 -16.56 -24.33 2.32
C TRP A 152 -17.42 -24.39 1.04
N HIS A 153 -16.86 -24.11 -0.14
CA HIS A 153 -17.57 -24.27 -1.42
C HIS A 153 -17.86 -25.73 -1.80
N ALA A 154 -16.98 -26.66 -1.43
CA ALA A 154 -17.10 -28.07 -1.81
C ALA A 154 -18.16 -28.85 -1.02
N GLY A 155 -18.89 -28.20 -0.08
CA GLY A 155 -20.03 -28.80 0.61
C GLY A 155 -19.67 -29.90 1.61
N SER A 156 -18.47 -29.90 2.18
CA SER A 156 -18.03 -30.93 3.14
C SER A 156 -18.47 -30.67 4.59
N GLY A 157 -19.58 -29.96 4.79
CA GLY A 157 -20.20 -29.71 6.08
C GLY A 157 -21.72 -29.65 5.92
N SER A 158 -22.39 -30.79 6.06
CA SER A 158 -23.82 -31.04 6.31
C SER A 158 -24.93 -30.22 5.61
N LEU A 159 -24.69 -29.24 4.75
CA LEU A 159 -25.76 -28.37 4.23
C LEU A 159 -25.61 -28.18 2.72
N GLU A 160 -26.44 -28.91 1.99
CA GLU A 160 -26.78 -28.63 0.60
C GLU A 160 -27.38 -27.21 0.48
N GLY A 161 -26.91 -26.42 -0.48
CA GLY A 161 -27.68 -25.29 -1.01
C GLY A 161 -27.42 -23.89 -0.45
N LYS A 162 -26.16 -23.47 -0.25
CA LYS A 162 -25.84 -22.05 -0.04
C LYS A 162 -25.00 -21.48 -1.18
N GLU A 163 -25.67 -21.17 -2.29
CA GLU A 163 -25.12 -20.34 -3.36
C GLU A 163 -25.03 -18.88 -2.89
N ARG A 164 -23.82 -18.43 -2.50
CA ARG A 164 -23.24 -17.10 -2.83
C ARG A 164 -22.15 -16.72 -1.82
N LEU A 165 -20.98 -17.25 -2.10
CA LEU A 165 -19.73 -16.72 -1.59
C LEU A 165 -19.26 -15.55 -2.45
N HIS A 166 -19.42 -14.34 -1.92
CA HIS A 166 -18.73 -13.19 -2.45
C HIS A 166 -17.37 -13.06 -1.77
N LEU A 167 -16.41 -13.84 -2.25
CA LEU A 167 -15.03 -13.83 -1.77
C LEU A 167 -14.30 -12.54 -2.21
N GLN A 168 -14.63 -11.43 -1.57
CA GLN A 168 -14.16 -10.10 -1.95
C GLN A 168 -12.80 -9.80 -1.34
N ALA A 169 -11.74 -10.23 -2.03
CA ALA A 169 -10.38 -9.83 -1.68
C ALA A 169 -10.22 -8.31 -1.83
N TRP A 170 -10.32 -7.60 -0.71
CA TRP A 170 -9.98 -6.18 -0.61
C TRP A 170 -8.46 -6.00 -0.72
N SER A 171 -7.95 -5.81 -1.94
CA SER A 171 -6.59 -5.30 -2.12
C SER A 171 -6.59 -3.80 -1.82
N GLY A 172 -6.34 -3.45 -0.56
CA GLY A 172 -6.05 -2.07 -0.14
C GLY A 172 -4.82 -1.46 -0.83
N HIS A 173 -4.01 -2.27 -1.53
CA HIS A 173 -2.92 -1.79 -2.36
C HIS A 173 -3.45 -1.24 -3.69
N ARG A 174 -3.82 0.03 -3.68
CA ARG A 174 -4.20 0.80 -4.88
C ARG A 174 -3.08 0.85 -5.95
N LEU A 175 -1.85 0.44 -5.60
CA LEU A 175 -0.70 0.32 -6.49
C LEU A 175 -0.67 -0.94 -7.35
N LEU A 176 -1.39 -2.00 -6.98
CA LEU A 176 -1.33 -3.29 -7.69
C LEU A 176 -2.61 -3.55 -8.50
N ARG A 177 -3.08 -2.56 -9.26
CA ARG A 177 -4.13 -2.80 -10.27
C ARG A 177 -3.66 -3.65 -11.46
N TYR A 178 -2.35 -3.87 -11.61
CA TYR A 178 -1.76 -4.54 -12.78
C TYR A 178 -1.11 -5.90 -12.51
N ARG A 179 -1.05 -6.33 -11.25
CA ARG A 179 -0.58 -7.67 -10.89
C ARG A 179 -1.70 -8.32 -10.10
N LYS A 180 -2.24 -9.47 -10.55
CA LYS A 180 -2.96 -10.34 -9.61
C LYS A 180 -2.01 -10.47 -8.40
N PRO A 181 -2.48 -10.31 -7.15
CA PRO A 181 -1.63 -10.62 -6.02
C PRO A 181 -1.08 -12.02 -6.27
N THR A 182 0.24 -12.20 -6.18
CA THR A 182 0.97 -13.45 -6.49
C THR A 182 0.33 -14.70 -5.86
N VAL A 183 -0.45 -14.45 -4.82
CA VAL A 183 -1.19 -15.38 -3.98
C VAL A 183 -2.49 -15.92 -4.60
N LEU A 184 -3.11 -15.24 -5.57
CA LEU A 184 -4.41 -15.63 -6.17
C LEU A 184 -4.30 -15.93 -7.67
N GLN A 185 -3.09 -16.25 -8.14
CA GLN A 185 -2.82 -16.42 -9.56
C GLN A 185 -3.19 -17.82 -10.10
N GLY A 186 -3.56 -18.77 -9.23
CA GLY A 186 -3.69 -20.18 -9.61
C GLY A 186 -5.06 -20.87 -9.41
N GLU A 187 -5.94 -20.44 -8.51
CA GLU A 187 -6.97 -21.39 -8.00
C GLU A 187 -8.36 -20.83 -7.65
N LEU A 188 -8.71 -19.60 -8.04
CA LEU A 188 -10.09 -19.11 -7.89
C LEU A 188 -10.70 -18.72 -9.24
N PRO A 189 -11.94 -19.18 -9.54
CA PRO A 189 -12.66 -18.83 -10.77
C PRO A 189 -12.90 -17.32 -10.86
N ASP A 190 -13.14 -16.84 -12.10
CA ASP A 190 -13.20 -15.43 -12.54
C ASP A 190 -14.30 -14.55 -11.88
N VAL A 191 -14.29 -14.44 -10.55
CA VAL A 191 -15.11 -13.46 -9.84
C VAL A 191 -14.31 -12.16 -9.75
N LEU A 192 -14.38 -11.38 -10.82
CA LEU A 192 -13.65 -10.12 -10.99
C LEU A 192 -14.30 -8.98 -10.19
N TRP A 193 -13.59 -8.48 -9.19
CA TRP A 193 -14.09 -7.53 -8.19
C TRP A 193 -13.88 -6.05 -8.53
N ARG A 194 -14.91 -5.21 -8.32
CA ARG A 194 -14.84 -3.74 -8.43
C ARG A 194 -15.38 -3.07 -7.16
N ARG A 195 -14.60 -2.17 -6.56
CA ARG A 195 -14.92 -1.38 -5.35
C ARG A 195 -16.28 -0.64 -5.41
N GLN A 196 -16.82 -0.37 -6.60
CA GLN A 196 -18.08 0.35 -6.79
C GLN A 196 -19.34 -0.49 -6.52
N GLY A 197 -19.28 -1.83 -6.60
CA GLY A 197 -20.47 -2.67 -6.41
C GLY A 197 -20.81 -2.99 -4.95
N ILE A 198 -19.85 -2.80 -4.04
CA ILE A 198 -19.89 -3.35 -2.67
C ILE A 198 -20.51 -2.35 -1.68
N HIS A 199 -20.26 -1.05 -1.87
CA HIS A 199 -20.81 -0.01 -1.00
C HIS A 199 -22.34 0.05 -1.01
N GLY A 200 -23.01 -0.40 -2.08
CA GLY A 200 -24.47 -0.47 -2.14
C GLY A 200 -25.07 -1.63 -1.34
N GLN A 201 -24.32 -2.72 -1.13
CA GLN A 201 -24.80 -3.91 -0.40
C GLN A 201 -24.39 -3.89 1.08
N ALA A 202 -23.22 -3.34 1.41
CA ALA A 202 -22.78 -3.23 2.80
C ALA A 202 -23.60 -2.19 3.61
N LEU A 203 -24.18 -1.18 2.95
CA LEU A 203 -25.04 -0.20 3.61
C LEU A 203 -26.46 -0.74 3.90
N GLN A 204 -26.89 -1.81 3.23
CA GLN A 204 -28.20 -2.43 3.42
C GLN A 204 -28.22 -3.52 4.51
N LEU A 205 -27.07 -3.85 5.11
CA LEU A 205 -26.95 -4.86 6.16
C LEU A 205 -26.66 -4.25 7.54
N VAL A 206 -26.65 -2.91 7.63
CA VAL A 206 -26.41 -2.14 8.86
C VAL A 206 -27.61 -1.25 9.24
N ASP A 207 -28.68 -1.28 8.42
CA ASP A 207 -30.03 -0.79 8.76
C ASP A 207 -30.98 -1.98 8.90
#